data_AF-A0A0W0ZDA2-F1
#
_entry.id   AF-A0A0W0ZDA2-F1
#
_cell.length_a   1.000
_cell.length_b   1.000
_cell.length_c   1.000
_cell.angle_alpha   90.00
_cell.angle_beta   90.00
_cell.angle_gamma   90.00
#
_symmetry.space_group_name_H-M   'P 1'
#
loop_
_entity.id
_entity.type
_entity.pdbx_description
1 polymer ?
#
loop_
_entity_poly.entity_id
_entity_poly.type
_entity_poly.pdbx_seq_one_letter_code
_entity_poly.pdbx_strand_id
1 'polypeptide(L)'
;MTRLEELIYSLATVIVRYHDSQAIEPKLVVPAELTATALRKKSHERAVEIIQNKETDYVSYLEGKITACTKGYHAREQYLLFLLKEISFLKEQLNRKTPFEHLELQTFQGQLTQLFIDFRQLLNLKNGVIHKATENSSKGNEPKELSGLLNTRYVGGKYCNSGQLLIDEVLFVLHMTTEDSDAELKQIAANICSEHQTQLEHQSEKQKKVAQELEHEKQISSSLEAQKSELGAAHSLAMSEKDKAHQLVVEQLKSELQKAKEAPKPSSESVDKNQSQQVIEELQRELEKTKVDLQKAQGEILTLKVRTSPYFYTGFAGLMLNQNRTNPRFFPQLQPSQTPDTSSQLDADASTKLAIE
;
A
#
# COMPACT_ATOMS: atom_id res chain seq x y z
N MET A 1 -9.70 1.83 7.57
CA MET A 1 -9.90 3.29 7.49
C MET A 1 -9.53 3.86 8.84
N THR A 2 -8.91 5.03 8.89
CA THR A 2 -8.71 5.72 10.18
C THR A 2 -9.96 6.45 10.61
N ARG A 3 -10.08 6.80 11.89
CA ARG A 3 -11.21 7.59 12.38
C ARG A 3 -11.29 8.99 11.75
N LEU A 4 -10.16 9.54 11.29
CA LEU A 4 -10.15 10.79 10.52
C LEU A 4 -10.80 10.60 9.13
N GLU A 5 -10.48 9.51 8.44
CA GLU A 5 -11.16 9.15 7.19
C GLU A 5 -12.65 8.95 7.40
N GLU A 6 -13.03 8.24 8.46
CA GLU A 6 -14.42 7.99 8.82
C GLU A 6 -15.18 9.28 9.10
N LEU A 7 -14.59 10.24 9.81
CA LEU A 7 -15.18 11.58 10.00
C LEU A 7 -15.41 12.30 8.67
N ILE A 8 -14.42 12.31 7.78
CA ILE A 8 -14.52 12.96 6.46
C ILE A 8 -15.69 12.36 5.66
N TYR A 9 -15.77 11.04 5.58
CA TYR A 9 -16.85 10.37 4.85
C TYR A 9 -18.20 10.54 5.53
N SER A 10 -18.26 10.57 6.86
CA SER A 10 -19.47 10.83 7.63
C SER A 10 -20.04 12.23 7.36
N LEU A 11 -19.18 13.25 7.34
CA LEU A 11 -19.57 14.63 6.98
C LEU A 11 -20.05 14.71 5.53
N ALA A 12 -19.34 14.06 4.60
CA ALA A 12 -19.77 14.01 3.20
C ALA A 12 -21.12 13.27 3.05
N THR A 13 -21.36 12.24 3.86
CA THR A 13 -22.63 11.51 3.89
C THR A 13 -23.79 12.40 4.33
N VAL A 14 -23.58 13.35 5.25
CA VAL A 14 -24.59 14.36 5.61
C VAL A 14 -25.03 15.16 4.39
N ILE A 15 -24.09 15.61 3.54
CA ILE A 15 -24.39 16.36 2.32
C ILE A 15 -25.17 15.49 1.33
N VAL A 16 -24.72 14.25 1.10
CA VAL A 16 -25.36 13.29 0.18
C VAL A 16 -26.79 12.99 0.61
N ARG A 17 -27.00 12.60 1.88
CA ARG A 17 -28.33 12.30 2.42
C ARG A 17 -29.22 13.53 2.45
N TYR A 18 -28.66 14.71 2.73
CA TYR A 18 -29.42 15.95 2.67
C TYR A 18 -29.93 16.20 1.25
N HIS A 19 -29.06 16.13 0.24
CA HIS A 19 -29.46 16.25 -1.16
C HIS A 19 -30.59 15.28 -1.51
N ASP A 20 -30.44 14.00 -1.18
CA ASP A 20 -31.42 12.96 -1.52
C ASP A 20 -32.74 13.08 -0.76
N SER A 21 -32.76 13.79 0.37
CA SER A 21 -33.99 14.12 1.09
C SER A 21 -34.80 15.26 0.45
N GLN A 22 -34.20 16.07 -0.43
CA GLN A 22 -34.89 17.16 -1.13
C GLN A 22 -35.62 16.64 -2.38
N ALA A 23 -36.68 17.31 -2.83
CA ALA A 23 -37.44 16.92 -4.03
C ALA A 23 -36.70 17.26 -5.35
N ILE A 24 -35.49 16.73 -5.51
CA ILE A 24 -34.58 17.00 -6.63
C ILE A 24 -34.18 15.70 -7.30
N GLU A 25 -34.17 15.71 -8.63
CA GLU A 25 -33.72 14.61 -9.48
C GLU A 25 -32.52 15.06 -10.33
N PRO A 26 -31.57 14.16 -10.63
CA PRO A 26 -31.50 12.78 -10.15
C PRO A 26 -30.99 12.68 -8.71
N LYS A 27 -31.54 11.75 -7.94
CA LYS A 27 -30.97 11.32 -6.64
C LYS A 27 -29.55 10.78 -6.80
N LEU A 28 -28.72 10.98 -5.79
CA LEU A 28 -27.36 10.42 -5.73
C LEU A 28 -27.40 8.93 -5.39
N VAL A 29 -28.32 8.52 -4.53
CA VAL A 29 -28.59 7.12 -4.19
C VAL A 29 -30.02 6.78 -4.60
N VAL A 30 -30.15 5.75 -5.44
CA VAL A 30 -31.45 5.26 -5.89
C VAL A 30 -32.16 4.56 -4.72
N PRO A 31 -33.32 5.05 -4.24
CA PRO A 31 -33.96 4.52 -3.02
C PRO A 31 -34.70 3.19 -3.20
N ALA A 32 -34.74 2.63 -4.42
CA ALA A 32 -35.58 1.48 -4.75
C ALA A 32 -35.34 0.33 -3.75
N GLU A 33 -36.32 0.15 -2.86
CA GLU A 33 -36.45 -0.92 -1.87
C GLU A 33 -35.35 -1.02 -0.80
N LEU A 34 -34.76 0.11 -0.39
CA LEU A 34 -33.74 0.12 0.66
C LEU A 34 -34.36 0.36 2.04
N THR A 35 -34.07 -0.54 2.98
CA THR A 35 -34.28 -0.27 4.42
C THR A 35 -33.46 0.94 4.87
N ALA A 36 -33.84 1.61 5.95
CA ALA A 36 -33.14 2.80 6.45
C ALA A 36 -31.63 2.55 6.65
N THR A 37 -31.25 1.37 7.17
CA THR A 37 -29.86 0.95 7.34
C THR A 37 -29.14 0.76 6.01
N ALA A 38 -29.80 0.15 5.03
CA ALA A 38 -29.21 -0.05 3.70
C ALA A 38 -29.05 1.26 2.95
N LEU A 39 -29.97 2.22 3.14
CA LEU A 39 -29.83 3.57 2.60
C LEU A 39 -28.64 4.29 3.22
N ARG A 40 -28.47 4.27 4.55
CA ARG A 40 -27.29 4.86 5.20
C ARG A 40 -25.99 4.29 4.65
N LYS A 41 -25.90 2.96 4.54
CA LYS A 41 -24.73 2.29 3.99
C LYS A 41 -24.44 2.74 2.55
N LYS A 42 -25.43 2.76 1.67
CA LYS A 42 -25.25 3.20 0.27
C LYS A 42 -24.91 4.69 0.16
N SER A 43 -25.48 5.54 1.00
CA SER A 43 -25.13 6.96 1.06
C SER A 43 -23.68 7.15 1.50
N HIS A 44 -23.21 6.36 2.47
CA HIS A 44 -21.82 6.36 2.89
C HIS A 44 -20.89 5.87 1.78
N GLU A 45 -21.20 4.74 1.14
CA GLU A 45 -20.44 4.23 -0.02
C GLU A 45 -20.35 5.30 -1.12
N ARG A 46 -21.47 5.98 -1.41
CA ARG A 46 -21.49 7.05 -2.41
C ARG A 46 -20.64 8.26 -1.99
N ALA A 47 -20.64 8.62 -0.71
CA ALA A 47 -19.79 9.67 -0.20
C ALA A 47 -18.29 9.32 -0.34
N VAL A 48 -17.93 8.06 -0.04
CA VAL A 48 -16.57 7.53 -0.25
C VAL A 48 -16.18 7.63 -1.72
N GLU A 49 -17.04 7.18 -2.64
CA GLU A 49 -16.80 7.26 -4.09
C GLU A 49 -16.55 8.71 -4.56
N ILE A 50 -17.35 9.66 -4.09
CA ILE A 50 -17.22 11.07 -4.47
C ILE A 50 -15.88 11.65 -3.98
N ILE A 51 -15.51 11.41 -2.72
CA ILE A 51 -14.28 11.98 -2.13
C ILE A 51 -13.01 11.31 -2.67
N GLN A 52 -13.08 10.02 -3.04
CA GLN A 52 -11.91 9.29 -3.57
C GLN A 52 -11.72 9.45 -5.08
N ASN A 53 -12.71 10.00 -5.80
CA ASN A 53 -12.62 10.19 -7.24
C ASN A 53 -11.49 11.18 -7.58
N LYS A 54 -10.51 10.72 -8.38
CA LYS A 54 -9.37 11.54 -8.81
C LYS A 54 -9.63 12.33 -10.10
N GLU A 55 -10.68 11.98 -10.83
CA GLU A 55 -11.02 12.57 -12.12
C GLU A 55 -11.88 13.83 -11.97
N THR A 56 -12.66 13.91 -10.88
CA THR A 56 -13.56 15.03 -10.60
C THR A 56 -13.15 15.74 -9.33
N ASP A 57 -13.11 17.06 -9.36
CA ASP A 57 -12.97 17.85 -8.14
C ASP A 57 -14.24 17.71 -7.30
N TYR A 58 -14.12 16.95 -6.21
CA TYR A 58 -15.25 16.69 -5.31
C TYR A 58 -15.78 17.97 -4.66
N VAL A 59 -14.94 19.01 -4.49
CA VAL A 59 -15.36 20.28 -3.88
C VAL A 59 -16.36 20.96 -4.80
N SER A 60 -15.98 21.21 -6.05
CA SER A 60 -16.85 21.78 -7.07
C SER A 60 -18.11 20.92 -7.30
N TYR A 61 -17.97 19.59 -7.29
CA TYR A 61 -19.10 18.68 -7.45
C TYR A 61 -20.12 18.81 -6.32
N LEU A 62 -19.68 18.73 -5.06
CA LEU A 62 -20.55 18.81 -3.89
C LEU A 62 -21.13 20.22 -3.73
N GLU A 63 -20.38 21.27 -4.03
CA GLU A 63 -20.88 22.65 -4.05
C GLU A 63 -22.05 22.80 -5.03
N GLY A 64 -21.91 22.26 -6.25
CA GLY A 64 -23.00 22.23 -7.23
C GLY A 64 -24.25 21.48 -6.72
N LYS A 65 -24.06 20.37 -5.99
CA LYS A 65 -25.17 19.62 -5.37
C LYS A 65 -25.80 20.38 -4.21
N ILE A 66 -25.03 21.08 -3.39
CA ILE A 66 -25.52 21.91 -2.30
C ILE A 66 -26.40 23.03 -2.87
N THR A 67 -25.86 23.83 -3.79
CA THR A 67 -26.57 24.95 -4.41
C THR A 67 -27.88 24.50 -5.08
N ALA A 68 -27.86 23.34 -5.75
CA ALA A 68 -29.07 22.75 -6.32
C ALA A 68 -30.10 22.38 -5.23
N CYS A 69 -29.65 21.79 -4.11
CA CYS A 69 -30.52 21.29 -3.04
C CYS A 69 -30.94 22.29 -1.97
N THR A 70 -30.40 23.50 -1.99
CA THR A 70 -30.76 24.56 -1.05
C THR A 70 -31.37 25.78 -1.72
N LYS A 71 -31.90 25.66 -2.94
CA LYS A 71 -32.48 26.78 -3.68
C LYS A 71 -33.57 27.50 -2.86
N GLY A 72 -33.28 28.75 -2.47
CA GLY A 72 -34.17 29.58 -1.65
C GLY A 72 -34.08 29.34 -0.13
N TYR A 73 -33.15 28.51 0.34
CA TYR A 73 -32.92 28.23 1.76
C TYR A 73 -31.46 28.50 2.19
N HIS A 74 -31.08 29.78 2.18
CA HIS A 74 -29.71 30.25 2.42
C HIS A 74 -29.08 29.79 3.75
N ALA A 75 -29.86 29.75 4.84
CA ALA A 75 -29.33 29.30 6.13
C ALA A 75 -28.80 27.86 6.05
N ARG A 76 -29.45 27.00 5.26
CA ARG A 76 -29.01 25.62 5.07
C ARG A 76 -27.85 25.51 4.09
N GLU A 77 -27.89 26.30 3.03
CA GLU A 77 -26.78 26.43 2.09
C GLU A 77 -25.47 26.75 2.83
N GLN A 78 -25.50 27.77 3.70
CA GLN A 78 -24.35 28.16 4.52
C GLN A 78 -23.85 27.03 5.42
N TYR A 79 -24.76 26.29 6.06
CA TYR A 79 -24.40 25.14 6.88
C TYR A 79 -23.73 24.02 6.07
N LEU A 80 -24.28 23.66 4.91
CA LEU A 80 -23.70 22.58 4.10
C LEU A 80 -22.37 23.00 3.45
N LEU A 81 -22.23 24.27 3.05
CA LEU A 81 -20.96 24.81 2.56
C LEU A 81 -19.89 24.85 3.66
N PHE A 82 -20.29 25.15 4.90
CA PHE A 82 -19.41 25.01 6.06
C PHE A 82 -18.91 23.57 6.21
N LEU A 83 -19.81 22.57 6.18
CA LEU A 83 -19.39 21.16 6.20
C LEU A 83 -18.45 20.80 5.05
N LEU A 84 -18.72 21.31 3.84
CA LEU A 84 -17.87 21.07 2.67
C LEU A 84 -16.45 21.62 2.86
N LYS A 85 -16.32 22.81 3.45
CA LYS A 85 -15.01 23.40 3.74
C LYS A 85 -14.27 22.64 4.83
N GLU A 86 -14.97 22.21 5.89
CA GLU A 86 -14.37 21.36 6.92
C GLU A 86 -13.90 20.02 6.33
N ILE A 87 -14.70 19.40 5.44
CA ILE A 87 -14.29 18.21 4.68
C ILE A 87 -13.01 18.47 3.90
N SER A 88 -12.94 19.60 3.18
CA SER A 88 -11.75 19.98 2.41
C SER A 88 -10.51 20.14 3.29
N PHE A 89 -10.65 20.87 4.39
CA PHE A 89 -9.58 21.05 5.36
C PHE A 89 -9.11 19.71 5.95
N LEU A 90 -10.03 18.87 6.43
CA LEU A 90 -9.69 17.55 6.99
C LEU A 90 -9.05 16.64 5.94
N LYS A 91 -9.49 16.73 4.67
CA LYS A 91 -8.91 15.98 3.57
C LYS A 91 -7.47 16.41 3.26
N GLU A 92 -7.16 17.69 3.38
CA GLU A 92 -5.77 18.20 3.29
C GLU A 92 -4.89 17.58 4.40
N GLN A 93 -5.39 17.56 5.64
CA GLN A 93 -4.67 16.94 6.77
C GLN A 93 -4.51 15.42 6.62
N LEU A 94 -5.51 14.74 6.06
CA LEU A 94 -5.48 13.31 5.78
C LEU A 94 -4.45 12.97 4.69
N ASN A 95 -4.35 13.78 3.64
CA ASN A 95 -3.46 13.53 2.51
C ASN A 95 -1.98 13.85 2.80
N ARG A 96 -1.69 14.37 4.00
CA ARG A 96 -0.33 14.65 4.46
C ARG A 96 0.49 13.35 4.49
N LYS A 97 1.78 13.43 4.11
CA LYS A 97 2.71 12.29 4.13
C LYS A 97 3.73 12.37 5.26
N THR A 98 3.92 13.57 5.81
CA THR A 98 4.87 13.85 6.88
C THR A 98 4.12 13.85 8.21
N PRO A 99 4.69 13.26 9.26
CA PRO A 99 4.15 13.39 10.62
C PRO A 99 4.00 14.87 11.03
N PHE A 100 3.08 15.14 11.95
CA PHE A 100 2.91 16.48 12.51
C PHE A 100 4.05 16.81 13.46
N GLU A 101 4.47 18.08 13.46
CA GLU A 101 5.24 18.62 14.57
C GLU A 101 4.35 18.79 15.81
N HIS A 102 4.95 18.87 17.00
CA HIS A 102 4.19 18.91 18.25
C HIS A 102 3.19 20.07 18.32
N LEU A 103 3.58 21.25 17.86
CA LEU A 103 2.71 22.44 17.85
C LEU A 103 1.62 22.35 16.78
N GLU A 104 1.94 21.78 15.61
CA GLU A 104 0.96 21.55 14.55
C GLU A 104 -0.12 20.55 15.00
N LEU A 105 0.29 19.47 15.67
CA LEU A 105 -0.62 18.45 16.19
C LEU A 105 -1.56 19.05 17.25
N GLN A 106 -1.04 19.87 18.17
CA GLN A 106 -1.88 20.57 19.15
C GLN A 106 -2.87 21.52 18.49
N THR A 107 -2.43 22.24 17.44
CA THR A 107 -3.30 23.15 16.67
C THR A 107 -4.42 22.37 15.99
N PHE A 108 -4.07 21.28 15.30
CA PHE A 108 -5.04 20.42 14.63
C PHE A 108 -6.04 19.78 15.61
N GLN A 109 -5.55 19.31 16.76
CA GLN A 109 -6.41 18.82 17.83
C GLN A 109 -7.36 19.90 18.34
N GLY A 110 -6.87 21.14 18.50
CA GLY A 110 -7.70 22.29 18.89
C GLY A 110 -8.79 22.59 17.87
N GLN A 111 -8.45 22.61 16.58
CA GLN A 111 -9.40 22.83 15.48
C GLN A 111 -10.47 21.75 15.43
N LEU A 112 -10.09 20.48 15.58
CA LEU A 112 -11.04 19.36 15.61
C LEU A 112 -11.94 19.38 16.86
N THR A 113 -11.37 19.74 18.01
CA THR A 113 -12.15 19.93 19.25
C THR A 113 -13.19 21.03 19.06
N GLN A 114 -12.78 22.16 18.46
CA GLN A 114 -13.69 23.28 18.22
C GLN A 114 -14.81 22.90 17.25
N LEU A 115 -14.51 22.14 16.18
CA LEU A 115 -15.51 21.63 15.26
C LEU A 115 -16.59 20.80 15.98
N PHE A 116 -16.18 19.92 16.90
CA PHE A 116 -17.10 19.12 17.70
C PHE A 116 -17.94 19.96 18.68
N ILE A 117 -17.33 20.96 19.30
CA ILE A 117 -18.05 21.93 20.15
C ILE A 117 -19.08 22.69 19.32
N ASP A 118 -18.73 23.14 18.12
CA ASP A 118 -19.62 23.85 17.21
C ASP A 118 -20.79 22.96 16.79
N PHE A 119 -20.57 21.69 16.48
CA PHE A 119 -21.66 20.73 16.21
C PHE A 119 -22.61 20.60 17.39
N ARG A 120 -22.10 20.43 18.61
CA ARG A 120 -22.93 20.33 19.81
C ARG A 120 -23.72 21.62 20.05
N GLN A 121 -23.09 22.78 19.89
CA GLN A 121 -23.74 24.09 20.06
C GLN A 121 -24.84 24.31 19.01
N LEU A 122 -24.58 23.98 17.74
CA LEU A 122 -25.59 24.05 16.68
C LEU A 122 -26.80 23.15 16.97
N LEU A 123 -26.58 21.94 17.50
CA LEU A 123 -27.66 21.02 17.87
C LEU A 123 -28.47 21.49 19.07
N ASN A 124 -27.88 22.29 19.97
CA ASN A 124 -28.56 22.83 21.15
C ASN A 124 -29.24 24.19 20.90
N LEU A 125 -28.97 24.83 19.77
CA LEU A 125 -29.57 26.12 19.39
C LEU A 125 -30.78 25.94 18.48
N LYS A 126 -31.82 26.75 18.73
CA LYS A 126 -33.05 26.81 17.95
C LYS A 126 -32.79 27.32 16.53
N ASN A 127 -33.49 26.75 15.54
CA ASN A 127 -33.54 27.29 14.19
C ASN A 127 -33.87 28.80 14.22
N GLY A 128 -33.09 29.59 13.49
CA GLY A 128 -33.17 31.06 13.47
C GLY A 128 -32.24 31.76 14.46
N VAL A 129 -31.75 31.07 15.50
CA VAL A 129 -30.69 31.59 16.37
C VAL A 129 -29.34 31.32 15.69
N ILE A 130 -28.48 32.34 15.69
CA ILE A 130 -27.18 32.30 15.01
C ILE A 130 -26.09 31.90 16.01
N HIS A 131 -25.30 30.91 15.63
CA HIS A 131 -24.04 30.53 16.25
C HIS A 131 -22.87 31.03 15.40
N LYS A 132 -21.77 31.43 16.03
CA LYS A 132 -20.52 31.76 15.33
C LYS A 132 -19.60 30.55 15.40
N ALA A 133 -19.73 29.66 14.41
CA ALA A 133 -18.86 28.50 14.28
C ALA A 133 -17.48 28.91 13.78
N THR A 134 -16.46 28.14 14.09
CA THR A 134 -15.10 28.36 13.61
C THR A 134 -14.89 27.53 12.34
N GLU A 135 -14.72 28.20 11.21
CA GLU A 135 -14.37 27.56 9.94
C GLU A 135 -12.86 27.42 9.84
N ASN A 136 -12.38 26.19 9.77
CA ASN A 136 -10.96 25.87 9.71
C ASN A 136 -10.46 25.98 8.27
N SER A 137 -9.32 26.65 8.09
CA SER A 137 -8.62 26.65 6.81
C SER A 137 -7.12 26.70 7.00
N SER A 138 -6.40 26.27 5.97
CA SER A 138 -4.95 26.36 5.89
C SER A 138 -4.42 27.81 5.89
N LYS A 139 -5.30 28.81 5.71
CA LYS A 139 -4.97 30.25 5.75
C LYS A 139 -5.34 30.93 7.08
N GLY A 140 -5.97 30.20 8.00
CA GLY A 140 -6.45 30.71 9.29
C GLY A 140 -7.89 30.29 9.58
N ASN A 141 -8.34 30.59 10.80
CA ASN A 141 -9.70 30.28 11.25
C ASN A 141 -10.59 31.51 11.05
N GLU A 142 -11.72 31.34 10.38
CA GLU A 142 -12.69 32.41 10.14
C GLU A 142 -14.02 32.11 10.85
N PRO A 143 -14.63 33.08 11.56
CA PRO A 143 -15.94 32.85 12.16
C PRO A 143 -17.02 32.82 11.08
N LYS A 144 -17.81 31.74 11.07
CA LYS A 144 -18.96 31.56 10.19
C LYS A 144 -20.26 31.59 10.98
N GLU A 145 -21.17 32.48 10.58
CA GLU A 145 -22.50 32.54 11.16
C GLU A 145 -23.37 31.43 10.60
N LEU A 146 -23.85 30.56 11.50
CA LEU A 146 -24.65 29.38 11.17
C LEU A 146 -25.92 29.37 12.02
N SER A 147 -27.04 28.97 11.42
CA SER A 147 -28.29 28.82 12.16
C SER A 147 -28.31 27.51 12.96
N GLY A 148 -28.88 27.57 14.17
CA GLY A 148 -29.13 26.40 15.00
C GLY A 148 -29.95 25.33 14.27
N LEU A 149 -29.85 24.10 14.76
CA LEU A 149 -30.42 22.89 14.14
C LEU A 149 -31.59 22.30 14.95
N LEU A 150 -31.92 22.89 16.09
CA LEU A 150 -33.04 22.46 16.92
C LEU A 150 -34.36 22.99 16.33
N ASN A 151 -35.29 22.08 16.10
CA ASN A 151 -36.56 22.43 15.46
C ASN A 151 -37.42 23.26 16.42
N THR A 152 -37.91 24.40 15.93
CA THR A 152 -38.81 25.29 16.69
C THR A 152 -40.29 25.02 16.41
N ARG A 153 -40.60 24.14 15.46
CA ARG A 153 -41.98 23.81 15.09
C ARG A 153 -42.61 22.86 16.10
N TYR A 154 -43.89 23.07 16.39
CA TYR A 154 -44.70 22.23 17.28
C TYR A 154 -44.91 20.80 16.72
N VAL A 155 -44.79 20.63 15.40
CA VAL A 155 -44.95 19.35 14.70
C VAL A 155 -43.61 18.97 14.05
N GLY A 156 -43.14 17.76 14.34
CA GLY A 156 -41.89 17.20 13.83
C GLY A 156 -40.97 16.67 14.94
N GLY A 157 -39.83 16.09 14.56
CA GLY A 157 -38.81 15.66 15.51
C GLY A 157 -38.11 16.85 16.20
N LYS A 158 -37.35 16.55 17.26
CA LYS A 158 -36.56 17.53 18.06
C LYS A 158 -35.60 18.34 17.18
N TYR A 159 -35.04 17.73 16.16
CA TYR A 159 -34.06 18.34 15.26
C TYR A 159 -34.65 18.57 13.87
N CYS A 160 -34.16 19.60 13.18
CA CYS A 160 -34.39 19.73 11.75
C CYS A 160 -33.69 18.59 10.99
N ASN A 161 -34.01 18.41 9.70
CA ASN A 161 -33.45 17.34 8.88
C ASN A 161 -31.92 17.25 8.97
N SER A 162 -31.20 18.36 8.77
CA SER A 162 -29.73 18.32 8.87
C SER A 162 -29.21 18.11 10.28
N GLY A 163 -29.95 18.52 11.32
CA GLY A 163 -29.59 18.18 12.69
C GLY A 163 -29.71 16.68 12.94
N GLN A 164 -30.77 16.06 12.43
CA GLN A 164 -30.93 14.60 12.49
C GLN A 164 -29.83 13.88 11.70
N LEU A 165 -29.49 14.36 10.51
CA LEU A 165 -28.40 13.79 9.71
C LEU A 165 -27.04 13.92 10.40
N LEU A 166 -26.75 15.07 11.03
CA LEU A 166 -25.52 15.27 11.80
C LEU A 166 -25.43 14.28 12.98
N ILE A 167 -26.55 14.03 13.67
CA ILE A 167 -26.62 13.05 14.75
C ILE A 167 -26.39 11.63 14.20
N ASP A 168 -27.15 11.26 13.18
CA ASP A 168 -27.20 9.92 12.60
C ASP A 168 -25.88 9.50 11.96
N GLU A 169 -25.22 10.41 11.25
CA GLU A 169 -24.06 10.12 10.41
C GLU A 169 -22.74 10.50 11.07
N VAL A 170 -22.70 11.52 11.93
CA VAL A 170 -21.44 12.00 12.53
C VAL A 170 -21.34 11.61 14.00
N LEU A 171 -22.27 12.08 14.84
CA LEU A 171 -22.18 11.82 16.28
C LEU A 171 -22.29 10.32 16.57
N PHE A 172 -23.25 9.63 15.96
CA PHE A 172 -23.42 8.19 16.16
C PHE A 172 -22.17 7.39 15.77
N VAL A 173 -21.57 7.72 14.62
CA VAL A 173 -20.38 7.03 14.09
C VAL A 173 -19.14 7.30 14.95
N LEU A 174 -18.99 8.53 15.44
CA LEU A 174 -17.88 8.89 16.33
C LEU A 174 -18.09 8.51 17.80
N HIS A 175 -19.23 7.91 18.13
CA HIS A 175 -19.64 7.59 19.50
C HIS A 175 -19.71 8.83 20.40
N MET A 176 -20.30 9.89 19.85
CA MET A 176 -20.56 11.16 20.52
C MET A 176 -22.05 11.32 20.81
N THR A 177 -22.38 12.13 21.80
CA THR A 177 -23.74 12.55 22.11
C THR A 177 -23.86 14.07 22.17
N THR A 178 -25.09 14.59 22.19
CA THR A 178 -25.33 16.03 22.36
C THR A 178 -25.05 16.54 23.77
N GLU A 179 -24.81 15.63 24.71
CA GLU A 179 -24.62 15.91 26.14
C GLU A 179 -23.16 15.81 26.57
N ASP A 180 -22.27 15.33 25.67
CA ASP A 180 -20.84 15.23 25.94
C ASP A 180 -20.23 16.58 26.34
N SER A 181 -19.41 16.55 27.38
CA SER A 181 -18.66 17.69 27.89
C SER A 181 -17.50 18.10 26.97
N ASP A 182 -17.01 19.33 27.12
CA ASP A 182 -15.86 19.82 26.33
C ASP A 182 -14.61 18.95 26.52
N ALA A 183 -14.46 18.36 27.71
CA ALA A 183 -13.36 17.45 28.02
C ALA A 183 -13.47 16.14 27.23
N GLU A 184 -14.68 15.57 27.11
CA GLU A 184 -14.94 14.36 26.32
C GLU A 184 -14.73 14.63 24.83
N LEU A 185 -15.27 15.74 24.32
CA LEU A 185 -15.06 16.16 22.92
C LEU A 185 -13.57 16.35 22.60
N LYS A 186 -12.82 16.97 23.52
CA LYS A 186 -11.36 17.13 23.41
C LYS A 186 -10.64 15.79 23.41
N GLN A 187 -11.09 14.82 24.19
CA GLN A 187 -10.51 13.47 24.22
C GLN A 187 -10.77 12.72 22.92
N ILE A 188 -11.98 12.81 22.37
CA ILE A 188 -12.33 12.21 21.08
C ILE A 188 -11.46 12.80 19.97
N ALA A 189 -11.31 14.13 19.92
CA ALA A 189 -10.42 14.80 18.98
C ALA A 189 -8.96 14.35 19.16
N ALA A 190 -8.47 14.27 20.41
CA ALA A 190 -7.12 13.80 20.70
C ALA A 190 -6.87 12.38 20.17
N ASN A 191 -7.84 11.49 20.34
CA ASN A 191 -7.75 10.10 19.89
C ASN A 191 -7.71 10.00 18.36
N ILE A 192 -8.50 10.81 17.65
CA ILE A 192 -8.49 10.87 16.19
C ILE A 192 -7.13 11.40 15.69
N CYS A 193 -6.62 12.48 16.30
CA CYS A 193 -5.34 13.06 15.93
C CYS A 193 -4.16 12.13 16.24
N SER A 194 -4.17 11.43 17.37
CA SER A 194 -3.10 10.50 17.75
C SER A 194 -3.07 9.27 16.84
N GLU A 195 -4.23 8.70 16.50
CA GLU A 195 -4.34 7.60 15.54
C GLU A 195 -3.76 7.99 14.18
N HIS A 196 -4.12 9.19 13.68
CA HIS A 196 -3.59 9.69 12.41
C HIS A 196 -2.08 9.96 12.48
N GLN A 197 -1.58 10.54 13.58
CA GLN A 197 -0.15 10.74 13.81
C GLN A 197 0.62 9.41 13.77
N THR A 198 0.15 8.40 14.49
CA THR A 198 0.77 7.06 14.49
C THR A 198 0.76 6.44 13.10
N GLN A 199 -0.31 6.64 12.32
CA GLN A 199 -0.37 6.16 10.94
C GLN A 199 0.69 6.86 10.06
N LEU A 200 0.86 8.18 10.19
CA LEU A 200 1.85 8.96 9.44
C LEU A 200 3.28 8.55 9.79
N GLU A 201 3.57 8.35 11.07
CA GLU A 201 4.87 7.86 11.54
C GLU A 201 5.18 6.48 10.95
N HIS A 202 4.23 5.56 10.99
CA HIS A 202 4.39 4.23 10.43
C HIS A 202 4.59 4.24 8.90
N GLN A 203 3.91 5.14 8.18
CA GLN A 203 4.13 5.32 6.74
C GLN A 203 5.51 5.91 6.44
N SER A 204 5.95 6.90 7.23
CA SER A 204 7.28 7.50 7.08
C SER A 204 8.39 6.48 7.35
N GLU A 205 8.26 5.65 8.39
CA GLU A 205 9.21 4.58 8.68
C GLU A 205 9.28 3.52 7.57
N LYS A 206 8.12 3.11 7.03
CA LYS A 206 8.08 2.19 5.89
C LYS A 206 8.82 2.77 4.68
N GLN A 207 8.61 4.05 4.37
CA GLN A 207 9.31 4.70 3.26
C GLN A 207 10.82 4.78 3.50
N LYS A 208 11.26 5.06 4.72
CA LYS A 208 12.69 5.06 5.08
C LYS A 208 13.33 3.67 4.92
N LYS A 209 12.63 2.61 5.36
CA LYS A 209 13.11 1.22 5.19
C LYS A 209 13.24 0.84 3.73
N VAL A 210 12.23 1.15 2.91
CA VAL A 210 12.27 0.91 1.45
C VAL A 210 13.39 1.70 0.78
N ALA A 211 13.62 2.96 1.19
CA ALA A 211 14.73 3.75 0.67
C ALA A 211 16.10 3.16 1.03
N GLN A 212 16.28 2.70 2.27
CA GLN A 212 17.49 2.01 2.71
C GLN A 212 17.71 0.69 1.97
N GLU A 213 16.66 -0.09 1.74
CA GLU A 213 16.72 -1.33 0.97
C GLU A 213 17.13 -1.06 -0.49
N LEU A 214 16.58 -0.03 -1.12
CA LEU A 214 16.96 0.40 -2.48
C LEU A 214 18.42 0.90 -2.55
N GLU A 215 18.90 1.63 -1.54
CA GLU A 215 20.30 2.05 -1.46
C GLU A 215 21.23 0.86 -1.29
N HIS A 216 20.87 -0.07 -0.41
CA HIS A 216 21.62 -1.31 -0.21
C HIS A 216 21.64 -2.18 -1.48
N GLU A 217 20.52 -2.28 -2.21
CA GLU A 217 20.46 -3.00 -3.48
C GLU A 217 21.33 -2.35 -4.56
N LYS A 218 21.34 -1.01 -4.66
CA LYS A 218 22.24 -0.28 -5.57
C LYS A 218 23.71 -0.51 -5.21
N GLN A 219 24.04 -0.55 -3.92
CA GLN A 219 25.40 -0.78 -3.45
C GLN A 219 25.88 -2.22 -3.71
N ILE A 220 24.98 -3.21 -3.58
CA ILE A 220 25.26 -4.59 -3.98
C ILE A 220 25.46 -4.67 -5.51
N SER A 221 24.58 -4.03 -6.28
CA SER A 221 24.67 -4.05 -7.76
C SER A 221 25.98 -3.46 -8.25
N SER A 222 26.44 -2.34 -7.68
CA SER A 222 27.72 -1.73 -8.08
C SER A 222 28.92 -2.57 -7.66
N SER A 223 28.86 -3.25 -6.50
CA SER A 223 29.90 -4.19 -6.08
C SER A 223 29.96 -5.43 -6.98
N LEU A 224 28.81 -5.96 -7.41
CA LEU A 224 28.72 -7.07 -8.36
C LEU A 224 29.24 -6.68 -9.75
N GLU A 225 28.95 -5.47 -10.22
CA GLU A 225 29.51 -4.96 -11.48
C GLU A 225 31.03 -4.80 -11.41
N ALA A 226 31.57 -4.31 -10.29
CA ALA A 226 33.01 -4.22 -10.06
C ALA A 226 33.67 -5.61 -10.09
N GLN A 227 33.12 -6.59 -9.36
CA GLN A 227 33.62 -7.97 -9.40
C GLN A 227 33.54 -8.59 -10.81
N LYS A 228 32.46 -8.34 -11.54
CA LYS A 228 32.31 -8.85 -12.91
C LYS A 228 33.33 -8.24 -13.86
N SER A 229 33.66 -6.96 -13.69
CA SER A 229 34.71 -6.28 -14.44
C SER A 229 36.10 -6.85 -14.12
N GLU A 230 36.41 -7.06 -12.84
CA GLU A 230 37.66 -7.69 -12.40
C GLU A 230 37.81 -9.12 -12.91
N LEU A 231 36.75 -9.94 -12.81
CA LEU A 231 36.73 -11.29 -13.37
C LEU A 231 36.87 -11.29 -14.89
N GLY A 232 36.24 -10.33 -15.59
CA GLY A 232 36.40 -10.16 -17.03
C GLY A 232 37.84 -9.80 -17.41
N ALA A 233 38.48 -8.90 -16.67
CA ALA A 233 39.87 -8.53 -16.89
C ALA A 233 40.82 -9.70 -16.64
N ALA A 234 40.65 -10.42 -15.52
CA ALA A 234 41.42 -11.61 -15.17
C ALA A 234 41.24 -12.73 -16.21
N HIS A 235 40.02 -12.94 -16.70
CA HIS A 235 39.75 -13.92 -17.76
C HIS A 235 40.41 -13.52 -19.09
N SER A 236 40.40 -12.24 -19.46
CA SER A 236 41.06 -11.80 -20.70
C SER A 236 42.59 -11.98 -20.64
N LEU A 237 43.19 -11.73 -19.47
CA LEU A 237 44.62 -11.97 -19.23
C LEU A 237 44.94 -13.47 -19.31
N ALA A 238 44.15 -14.33 -18.66
CA ALA A 238 44.35 -15.78 -18.70
C ALA A 238 44.21 -16.36 -20.13
N MET A 239 43.29 -15.81 -20.94
CA MET A 239 43.17 -16.20 -22.34
C MET A 239 44.37 -15.74 -23.16
N SER A 240 44.86 -14.51 -22.95
CA SER A 240 46.07 -14.01 -23.62
C SER A 240 47.31 -14.85 -23.30
N GLU A 241 47.46 -15.30 -22.05
CA GLU A 241 48.57 -16.18 -21.65
C GLU A 241 48.46 -17.56 -22.30
N LYS A 242 47.25 -18.14 -22.36
CA LYS A 242 47.02 -19.40 -23.08
C LYS A 242 47.31 -19.26 -24.57
N ASP A 243 46.90 -18.17 -25.20
CA ASP A 243 47.16 -17.93 -26.62
C ASP A 243 48.65 -17.81 -26.91
N LYS A 244 49.43 -17.15 -26.04
CA LYS A 244 50.90 -17.10 -26.13
C LYS A 244 51.53 -18.48 -25.96
N ALA A 245 51.06 -19.27 -24.99
CA ALA A 245 51.53 -20.64 -24.81
C ALA A 245 51.24 -21.52 -26.03
N HIS A 246 50.05 -21.38 -26.63
CA HIS A 246 49.70 -22.08 -27.86
C HIS A 246 50.57 -21.65 -29.05
N GLN A 247 50.88 -20.36 -29.20
CA GLN A 247 51.79 -19.89 -30.24
C GLN A 247 53.19 -20.51 -30.11
N LEU A 248 53.72 -20.61 -28.90
CA LEU A 248 55.01 -21.26 -28.64
C LEU A 248 54.99 -22.75 -29.00
N VAL A 249 53.93 -23.47 -28.66
CA VAL A 249 53.76 -24.89 -29.04
C VAL A 249 53.67 -25.04 -30.56
N VAL A 250 52.96 -24.14 -31.25
CA VAL A 250 52.86 -24.14 -32.70
C VAL A 250 54.22 -23.85 -33.36
N GLU A 251 55.01 -22.93 -32.83
CA GLU A 251 56.38 -22.68 -33.32
C GLU A 251 57.30 -23.88 -33.09
N GLN A 252 57.22 -24.52 -31.92
CA GLN A 252 57.98 -25.74 -31.63
C GLN A 252 57.64 -26.84 -32.63
N LEU A 253 56.35 -27.13 -32.82
CA LEU A 253 55.88 -28.13 -33.79
C LEU A 253 56.31 -27.78 -35.23
N LYS A 254 56.25 -26.51 -35.63
CA LYS A 254 56.74 -26.07 -36.95
C LYS A 254 58.24 -26.29 -37.09
N SER A 255 59.03 -25.99 -36.06
CA SER A 255 60.47 -26.20 -36.06
C SER A 255 60.84 -27.70 -36.12
N GLU A 256 60.06 -28.57 -35.47
CA GLU A 256 60.20 -30.02 -35.55
C GLU A 256 59.83 -30.54 -36.94
N LEU A 257 58.75 -30.02 -37.54
CA LEU A 257 58.35 -30.35 -38.91
C LEU A 257 59.42 -29.91 -39.93
N GLN A 258 60.07 -28.78 -39.69
CA GLN A 258 61.15 -28.29 -40.54
C GLN A 258 62.42 -29.14 -40.38
N LYS A 259 62.78 -29.53 -39.16
CA LYS A 259 63.87 -30.49 -38.89
C LYS A 259 63.58 -31.87 -39.50
N ALA A 260 62.33 -32.33 -39.49
CA ALA A 260 61.93 -33.57 -40.16
C ALA A 260 61.99 -33.47 -41.69
N LYS A 261 61.82 -32.27 -42.26
CA LYS A 261 61.99 -32.00 -43.70
C LYS A 261 63.45 -31.80 -44.12
N GLU A 262 64.30 -31.32 -43.20
CA GLU A 262 65.73 -31.10 -43.41
C GLU A 262 66.60 -32.31 -43.05
N ALA A 263 66.02 -33.37 -42.50
CA ALA A 263 66.71 -34.65 -42.33
C ALA A 263 67.19 -35.19 -43.70
N PRO A 264 68.48 -35.51 -43.85
CA PRO A 264 69.02 -35.98 -45.13
C PRO A 264 68.43 -37.35 -45.44
N LYS A 265 67.82 -37.51 -46.63
CA LYS A 265 67.50 -38.82 -47.20
C LYS A 265 68.77 -39.67 -47.23
N PRO A 266 68.86 -40.81 -46.52
CA PRO A 266 69.79 -41.85 -46.90
C PRO A 266 69.13 -42.69 -47.99
N SER A 267 69.84 -42.85 -49.09
CA SER A 267 69.58 -43.84 -50.11
C SER A 267 69.65 -45.25 -49.53
N SER A 268 68.64 -46.07 -49.83
CA SER A 268 68.73 -47.36 -50.57
C SER A 268 67.74 -48.41 -50.07
N GLU A 269 67.28 -49.21 -51.04
CA GLU A 269 66.73 -50.56 -50.90
C GLU A 269 65.28 -50.73 -50.40
N SER A 270 64.41 -50.98 -51.39
CA SER A 270 63.22 -51.83 -51.38
C SER A 270 62.71 -52.35 -50.02
N VAL A 271 61.83 -51.59 -49.38
CA VAL A 271 60.78 -52.13 -48.50
C VAL A 271 59.49 -51.34 -48.70
N ASP A 272 58.46 -52.05 -49.15
CA ASP A 272 57.01 -51.82 -49.08
C ASP A 272 56.43 -50.41 -49.19
N LYS A 273 55.99 -50.07 -50.41
CA LYS A 273 55.04 -48.98 -50.71
C LYS A 273 53.68 -49.11 -49.99
N ASN A 274 53.39 -50.24 -49.34
CA ASN A 274 52.13 -50.46 -48.63
C ASN A 274 52.09 -49.87 -47.21
N GLN A 275 53.22 -49.73 -46.51
CA GLN A 275 53.20 -49.20 -45.13
C GLN A 275 53.10 -47.67 -45.08
N SER A 276 53.77 -46.94 -45.99
CA SER A 276 53.66 -45.48 -46.01
C SER A 276 52.28 -44.98 -46.46
N GLN A 277 51.55 -45.73 -47.29
CA GLN A 277 50.16 -45.40 -47.64
C GLN A 277 49.20 -45.66 -46.47
N GLN A 278 49.41 -46.73 -45.69
CA GLN A 278 48.60 -47.00 -44.50
C GLN A 278 48.79 -45.95 -43.41
N VAL A 279 50.02 -45.49 -43.16
CA VAL A 279 50.29 -44.44 -42.16
C VAL A 279 49.70 -43.09 -42.58
N ILE A 280 49.70 -42.78 -43.89
CA ILE A 280 49.08 -41.54 -44.40
C ILE A 280 47.54 -41.62 -44.32
N GLU A 281 46.93 -42.76 -44.62
CA GLU A 281 45.48 -42.96 -44.47
C GLU A 281 45.05 -42.95 -42.99
N GLU A 282 45.86 -43.50 -42.09
CA GLU A 282 45.60 -43.51 -40.65
C GLU A 282 45.70 -42.10 -40.06
N LEU A 283 46.73 -41.33 -40.44
CA LEU A 283 46.85 -39.91 -40.08
C LEU A 283 45.69 -39.07 -40.66
N GLN A 284 45.23 -39.36 -41.89
CA GLN A 284 44.06 -38.69 -42.46
C GLN A 284 42.76 -39.03 -41.71
N ARG A 285 42.57 -40.28 -41.27
CA ARG A 285 41.43 -40.67 -40.42
C ARG A 285 41.47 -40.01 -39.05
N GLU A 286 42.64 -39.90 -38.42
CA GLU A 286 42.77 -39.20 -37.15
C GLU A 286 42.53 -37.69 -37.29
N LEU A 287 42.96 -37.09 -38.41
CA LEU A 287 42.68 -35.68 -38.72
C LEU A 287 41.18 -35.43 -38.96
N GLU A 288 40.49 -36.34 -39.64
CA GLU A 288 39.03 -36.24 -39.78
C GLU A 288 38.30 -36.47 -38.45
N LYS A 289 38.75 -37.43 -37.64
CA LYS A 289 38.17 -37.69 -36.32
C LYS A 289 38.33 -36.49 -35.38
N THR A 290 39.50 -35.88 -35.34
CA THR A 290 39.75 -34.67 -34.54
C THR A 290 38.99 -33.45 -35.06
N LYS A 291 38.76 -33.34 -36.37
CA LYS A 291 37.92 -32.29 -36.96
C LYS A 291 36.43 -32.48 -36.60
N VAL A 292 35.95 -33.73 -36.58
CA VAL A 292 34.58 -34.07 -36.15
C VAL A 292 34.41 -33.83 -34.65
N ASP A 293 35.38 -34.19 -33.83
CA ASP A 293 35.36 -33.93 -32.39
C ASP A 293 35.41 -32.42 -32.08
N LEU A 294 36.14 -31.62 -32.85
CA LEU A 294 36.13 -30.15 -32.74
C LEU A 294 34.79 -29.54 -33.16
N GLN A 295 34.14 -30.05 -34.23
CA GLN A 295 32.80 -29.60 -34.61
C GLN A 295 31.75 -30.00 -33.56
N LYS A 296 31.91 -31.17 -32.93
CA LYS A 296 31.05 -31.61 -31.84
C LYS A 296 31.25 -30.78 -30.57
N ALA A 297 32.49 -30.44 -30.22
CA ALA A 297 32.80 -29.52 -29.12
C ALA A 297 32.28 -28.09 -29.37
N GLN A 298 32.38 -27.59 -30.61
CA GLN A 298 31.77 -26.31 -30.99
C GLN A 298 30.22 -26.35 -30.96
N GLY A 299 29.63 -27.49 -31.31
CA GLY A 299 28.19 -27.73 -31.18
C GLY A 299 27.73 -27.80 -29.72
N GLU A 300 28.51 -28.44 -28.83
CA GLU A 300 28.22 -28.54 -27.40
C GLU A 300 28.28 -27.18 -26.70
N ILE A 301 29.21 -26.29 -27.09
CA ILE A 301 29.28 -24.91 -26.62
C ILE A 301 28.05 -24.09 -27.07
N LEU A 302 27.48 -24.38 -28.25
CA LEU A 302 26.25 -23.74 -28.74
C LEU A 302 24.97 -24.28 -28.08
N THR A 303 24.98 -25.53 -27.58
CA THR A 303 23.86 -26.10 -26.81
C THR A 303 23.86 -25.71 -25.33
N LEU A 304 24.97 -25.18 -24.81
CA LEU A 304 25.00 -24.41 -23.56
C LEU A 304 24.47 -22.97 -23.77
N LYS A 305 23.41 -22.83 -24.57
CA LYS A 305 22.46 -21.72 -24.38
C LYS A 305 21.80 -21.95 -23.03
N VAL A 306 22.33 -21.27 -22.03
CA VAL A 306 21.64 -20.89 -20.80
C VAL A 306 20.19 -20.60 -21.15
N ARG A 307 19.27 -21.46 -20.69
CA ARG A 307 17.84 -21.14 -20.65
C ARG A 307 17.70 -19.94 -19.73
N THR A 308 17.68 -18.74 -20.29
CA THR A 308 17.11 -17.58 -19.63
C THR A 308 15.61 -17.83 -19.53
N SER A 309 15.18 -18.36 -18.38
CA SER A 309 13.77 -18.40 -17.98
C SER A 309 13.28 -16.96 -17.80
N PRO A 310 12.18 -16.53 -18.44
CA PRO A 310 11.62 -15.21 -18.22
C PRO A 310 10.58 -15.30 -17.09
N TYR A 311 11.03 -15.55 -15.86
CA TYR A 311 10.21 -15.29 -14.67
C TYR A 311 11.11 -14.78 -13.54
N PHE A 312 11.28 -13.46 -13.54
CA PHE A 312 11.59 -12.71 -12.33
C PHE A 312 10.42 -12.87 -11.36
N TYR A 313 10.68 -13.51 -10.22
CA TYR A 313 10.13 -13.29 -8.87
C TYR A 313 10.20 -14.60 -8.08
N THR A 314 11.32 -14.84 -7.37
CA THR A 314 11.36 -15.48 -6.04
C THR A 314 12.80 -15.45 -5.53
N GLY A 315 12.99 -14.92 -4.32
CA GLY A 315 14.28 -14.59 -3.73
C GLY A 315 15.18 -15.76 -3.33
N PHE A 316 16.37 -15.36 -2.89
CA PHE A 316 17.54 -16.14 -2.47
C PHE A 316 17.35 -16.98 -1.18
N ALA A 317 16.15 -17.50 -0.91
CA ALA A 317 15.92 -18.39 0.24
C ALA A 317 16.27 -19.87 -0.02
N GLY A 318 16.60 -20.25 -1.27
CA GLY A 318 16.76 -21.64 -1.68
C GLY A 318 18.14 -22.27 -1.48
N LEU A 319 19.17 -21.50 -1.11
CA LEU A 319 20.57 -21.98 -1.14
C LEU A 319 21.17 -22.32 0.23
N MET A 320 20.41 -22.22 1.32
CA MET A 320 20.87 -22.50 2.70
C MET A 320 20.17 -23.68 3.39
N LEU A 321 19.42 -24.53 2.66
CA LEU A 321 18.64 -25.64 3.26
C LEU A 321 19.17 -27.05 2.95
N ASN A 322 20.34 -27.19 2.33
CA ASN A 322 20.98 -28.49 2.09
C ASN A 322 22.18 -28.77 3.01
N GLN A 323 22.01 -28.48 4.30
CA GLN A 323 22.85 -29.09 5.35
C GLN A 323 21.96 -29.68 6.44
N ASN A 324 22.19 -30.98 6.69
CA ASN A 324 21.72 -31.78 7.82
C ASN A 324 20.22 -32.13 7.89
N ARG A 325 19.84 -33.29 7.33
CA ARG A 325 18.86 -34.19 7.97
C ARG A 325 19.17 -35.66 7.69
N THR A 326 19.79 -36.30 8.67
CA THR A 326 19.68 -37.74 8.91
C THR A 326 18.64 -38.00 10.02
N ASN A 327 17.79 -39.00 9.79
CA ASN A 327 16.85 -39.70 10.67
C ASN A 327 15.45 -39.11 11.00
N PRO A 328 14.38 -39.94 10.84
CA PRO A 328 13.03 -39.67 11.34
C PRO A 328 12.71 -40.49 12.61
N ARG A 329 11.96 -39.92 13.57
CA ARG A 329 11.21 -40.68 14.59
C ARG A 329 9.94 -39.94 15.05
N PHE A 330 8.81 -40.65 14.86
CA PHE A 330 7.66 -40.84 15.78
C PHE A 330 6.92 -39.64 16.43
N PHE A 331 5.69 -39.39 15.93
CA PHE A 331 4.34 -39.21 16.58
C PHE A 331 4.15 -38.44 17.92
N PRO A 332 2.90 -38.05 18.34
CA PRO A 332 1.62 -37.85 17.63
C PRO A 332 0.85 -36.52 17.99
N GLN A 333 -0.30 -36.35 17.33
CA GLN A 333 -1.39 -35.38 17.56
C GLN A 333 -1.88 -35.26 19.01
N LEU A 334 -2.33 -34.06 19.39
CA LEU A 334 -3.32 -33.82 20.44
C LEU A 334 -4.49 -32.99 19.88
N GLN A 335 -5.69 -33.53 20.04
CA GLN A 335 -6.98 -32.88 19.86
C GLN A 335 -7.35 -32.01 21.07
N PRO A 336 -8.31 -31.06 20.93
CA PRO A 336 -8.74 -30.15 21.97
C PRO A 336 -9.77 -30.77 22.92
N SER A 337 -9.67 -30.48 24.23
CA SER A 337 -10.63 -30.86 25.25
C SER A 337 -11.70 -29.79 25.48
N GLN A 338 -12.96 -30.22 25.51
CA GLN A 338 -14.14 -29.49 25.94
C GLN A 338 -14.25 -29.38 27.47
N THR A 339 -14.78 -28.22 27.93
CA THR A 339 -15.71 -27.88 29.05
C THR A 339 -15.70 -28.67 30.39
N PRO A 340 -16.09 -28.05 31.54
CA PRO A 340 -17.52 -27.91 31.87
C PRO A 340 -17.93 -26.65 32.66
N ASP A 341 -19.25 -26.45 32.60
CA ASP A 341 -20.11 -25.56 33.39
C ASP A 341 -19.87 -25.58 34.91
N THR A 342 -20.20 -24.47 35.57
CA THR A 342 -20.88 -24.53 36.88
C THR A 342 -21.87 -23.39 37.03
N SER A 343 -23.14 -23.77 37.03
CA SER A 343 -24.30 -23.02 37.50
C SER A 343 -24.34 -22.91 39.02
N SER A 344 -24.77 -21.78 39.56
CA SER A 344 -25.62 -21.76 40.76
C SER A 344 -26.43 -20.45 40.84
N GLN A 345 -27.75 -20.65 40.77
CA GLN A 345 -28.83 -19.71 41.09
C GLN A 345 -28.93 -19.43 42.61
N LEU A 346 -29.92 -18.57 42.94
CA LEU A 346 -30.58 -18.29 44.23
C LEU A 346 -30.07 -16.99 44.89
N ASP A 347 -30.88 -16.02 45.30
CA ASP A 347 -32.33 -15.94 45.39
C ASP A 347 -32.80 -14.47 45.43
N ALA A 348 -34.08 -14.29 45.10
CA ALA A 348 -34.85 -13.08 45.23
C ALA A 348 -35.52 -12.99 46.63
N ASP A 349 -35.65 -11.78 47.16
CA ASP A 349 -36.86 -11.20 47.77
C ASP A 349 -36.47 -9.88 48.48
N ALA A 350 -36.95 -8.71 48.04
CA ALA A 350 -38.28 -8.13 48.23
C ALA A 350 -38.43 -7.31 49.53
N SER A 351 -38.69 -6.01 49.31
CA SER A 351 -39.75 -5.22 49.95
C SER A 351 -39.43 -4.18 51.04
N THR A 352 -39.68 -2.91 50.65
CA THR A 352 -40.43 -1.82 51.36
C THR A 352 -39.90 -1.11 52.63
N LYS A 353 -39.72 0.22 52.55
CA LYS A 353 -40.45 1.33 53.25
C LYS A 353 -39.62 2.65 53.16
N LEU A 354 -40.12 3.77 52.63
CA LEU A 354 -41.00 4.81 53.22
C LEU A 354 -40.38 5.62 54.40
N ALA A 355 -40.03 6.89 54.12
CA ALA A 355 -40.05 8.10 54.98
C ALA A 355 -39.47 9.24 54.09
N ILE A 356 -40.17 10.33 53.71
CA ILE A 356 -40.76 11.43 54.49
C ILE A 356 -39.84 11.94 55.61
N GLU A 357 -39.09 12.99 55.30
CA GLU A 357 -39.18 14.30 55.97
C GLU A 357 -38.79 15.42 54.99
#